data_AF-X1BHT3-F1
#
_entry.id   AF-X1BHT3-F1
#
_cell.length_a   1.000
_cell.length_b   1.000
_cell.length_c   1.000
_cell.angle_alpha   90.00
_cell.angle_beta   90.00
_cell.angle_gamma   90.00
#
_symmetry.space_group_name_H-M   'P 1'
#
loop_
_entity.id
_entity.type
_entity.pdbx_description
1 polymer ?
#
loop_
_entity_poly.entity_id
_entity_poly.type
_entity_poly.pdbx_seq_one_letter_code
_entity_poly.pdbx_strand_id
1 'polypeptide(L)'
;MGLWRVIWTGIVGMFFLALTSWISFQFLDLTSSVTGGLIENLNVALASLSTLLPGPIETIIGALAGLFLGLILVLIFPIHWCLTYRPDDVILLISIILPWILACSMICAINRKCKSPGKAIRTSLAIGIGYLILALGAYFLLGMIPIVGGIVDGLVLGLTDLPYVLAVSTAIIEG
;
A
#
# COMPACT_ATOMS: atom_id res chain seq x y z
N MET A 1 -13.78 -10.62 22.23
CA MET A 1 -13.37 -9.20 21.99
C MET A 1 -14.52 -8.55 21.22
N GLY A 2 -14.96 -7.33 21.57
CA GLY A 2 -16.07 -6.69 20.85
C GLY A 2 -15.70 -6.35 19.41
N LEU A 3 -16.58 -6.67 18.46
CA LEU A 3 -16.42 -6.46 17.01
C LEU A 3 -16.03 -5.02 16.66
N TRP A 4 -16.67 -4.05 17.30
CA TRP A 4 -16.39 -2.61 17.17
C TRP A 4 -14.91 -2.27 17.37
N ARG A 5 -14.25 -2.95 18.29
CA ARG A 5 -12.86 -2.68 18.62
C ARG A 5 -11.90 -3.19 17.55
N VAL A 6 -12.21 -4.33 16.93
CA VAL A 6 -11.41 -4.89 15.83
C VAL A 6 -11.51 -3.97 14.62
N ILE A 7 -12.72 -3.48 14.33
CA ILE A 7 -12.98 -2.52 13.26
C ILE A 7 -12.21 -1.23 13.49
N TRP A 8 -12.25 -0.65 14.69
CA TRP A 8 -11.52 0.58 14.99
C TRP A 8 -10.00 0.40 14.89
N THR A 9 -9.45 -0.68 15.46
CA THR A 9 -8.00 -0.94 15.39
C THR A 9 -7.53 -1.22 13.98
N GLY A 10 -8.36 -1.90 13.19
CA GLY A 10 -8.12 -2.12 11.76
C GLY A 10 -8.10 -0.79 11.01
N ILE A 11 -9.14 0.04 11.13
CA ILE A 11 -9.23 1.32 10.42
C ILE A 11 -8.08 2.27 10.76
N VAL A 12 -7.78 2.45 12.04
CA VAL A 12 -6.69 3.34 12.46
C VAL A 12 -5.32 2.78 12.04
N GLY A 13 -5.13 1.46 12.15
CA GLY A 13 -3.91 0.82 11.69
C GLY A 13 -3.74 0.87 10.17
N MET A 14 -4.83 0.77 9.42
CA MET A 14 -4.83 0.97 7.98
C MET A 14 -4.37 2.40 7.65
N PHE A 15 -4.94 3.41 8.31
CA PHE A 15 -4.48 4.79 8.12
C PHE A 15 -2.98 4.97 8.38
N PHE A 16 -2.42 4.31 9.40
CA PHE A 16 -0.98 4.34 9.63
C PHE A 16 -0.16 3.67 8.53
N LEU A 17 -0.65 2.58 7.92
CA LEU A 17 0.03 1.98 6.78
C LEU A 17 0.10 2.96 5.61
N ALA A 18 -1.02 3.59 5.25
CA ALA A 18 -1.03 4.58 4.17
C ALA A 18 -0.09 5.77 4.44
N LEU A 19 -0.03 6.24 5.69
CA LEU A 19 0.87 7.32 6.08
C LEU A 19 2.34 6.89 6.02
N THR A 20 2.66 5.71 6.55
CA THR A 20 4.05 5.21 6.60
C THR A 20 4.54 4.76 5.24
N SER A 21 3.66 4.25 4.36
CA SER A 21 3.99 3.98 2.96
C SER A 21 4.29 5.26 2.20
N TRP A 22 3.50 6.32 2.40
CA TRP A 22 3.80 7.63 1.81
C TRP A 22 5.18 8.12 2.24
N ILE A 23 5.48 8.09 3.55
CA ILE A 23 6.78 8.50 4.08
C ILE A 23 7.89 7.63 3.47
N SER A 24 7.79 6.31 3.51
CA SER A 24 8.85 5.44 2.98
C SER A 24 9.14 5.68 1.50
N PHE A 25 8.11 5.81 0.65
CA PHE A 25 8.32 5.97 -0.79
C PHE A 25 8.70 7.40 -1.23
N GLN A 26 8.37 8.42 -0.44
CA GLN A 26 8.79 9.81 -0.70
C GLN A 26 10.17 10.12 -0.13
N PHE A 27 10.49 9.62 1.08
CA PHE A 27 11.79 9.87 1.70
C PHE A 27 12.90 9.00 1.13
N LEU A 28 12.59 7.79 0.64
CA LEU A 28 13.58 6.85 0.12
C LEU A 28 13.63 6.82 -1.41
N ASP A 29 12.77 7.60 -2.09
CA ASP A 29 12.71 7.79 -3.56
C ASP A 29 12.71 6.51 -4.41
N LEU A 30 12.14 5.42 -3.89
CA LEU A 30 12.10 4.12 -4.59
C LEU A 30 11.00 4.01 -5.61
N THR A 31 10.18 5.05 -5.67
CA THR A 31 9.15 5.19 -6.68
C THR A 31 9.78 5.18 -8.08
N SER A 32 10.96 5.80 -8.25
CA SER A 32 11.72 5.79 -9.51
C SER A 32 12.39 4.43 -9.78
N SER A 33 12.94 3.77 -8.74
CA SER A 33 13.66 2.49 -8.87
C SER A 33 12.75 1.31 -9.20
N VAL A 34 11.52 1.29 -8.66
CA VAL A 34 10.56 0.19 -8.86
C VAL A 34 9.78 0.34 -10.14
N THR A 35 9.42 1.57 -10.51
CA THR A 35 8.44 1.80 -11.57
C THR A 35 9.06 2.29 -12.88
N GLY A 36 10.39 2.48 -12.93
CA GLY A 36 11.12 2.83 -14.14
C GLY A 36 10.62 4.10 -14.84
N GLY A 37 10.05 5.04 -14.08
CA GLY A 37 9.45 6.27 -14.61
C GLY A 37 7.93 6.19 -14.88
N LEU A 38 7.25 5.06 -14.67
CA LEU A 38 5.79 4.97 -14.77
C LEU A 38 5.12 5.96 -13.80
N ILE A 39 5.67 6.11 -12.60
CA ILE A 39 5.15 7.07 -11.62
C ILE A 39 5.60 8.49 -11.92
N GLU A 40 6.76 8.72 -12.54
CA GLU A 40 7.07 10.06 -13.06
C GLU A 40 6.00 10.49 -14.07
N ASN A 41 5.60 9.58 -14.97
CA ASN A 41 4.50 9.82 -15.91
C ASN A 41 3.15 10.00 -15.21
N LEU A 42 2.90 9.27 -14.12
CA LEU A 42 1.67 9.39 -13.32
C LEU A 42 1.66 10.70 -12.52
N ASN A 43 2.80 11.13 -11.99
CA ASN A 43 3.00 12.43 -11.35
C ASN A 43 2.89 13.57 -12.34
N VAL A 44 3.38 13.41 -13.59
CA VAL A 44 3.17 14.37 -14.67
C VAL A 44 1.71 14.42 -15.08
N ALA A 45 1.01 13.29 -15.15
CA ALA A 45 -0.43 13.24 -15.41
C ALA A 45 -1.23 13.91 -14.27
N LEU A 46 -0.86 13.67 -13.01
CA LEU A 46 -1.44 14.31 -11.84
C LEU A 46 -1.15 15.81 -11.80
N ALA A 47 0.06 16.22 -12.16
CA ALA A 47 0.44 17.63 -12.28
C ALA A 47 -0.34 18.32 -13.42
N SER A 48 -0.57 17.63 -14.54
CA SER A 48 -1.42 18.15 -15.60
C SER A 48 -2.87 18.32 -15.14
N LEU A 49 -3.37 17.44 -14.27
CA LEU A 49 -4.68 17.56 -13.64
C LEU A 49 -4.70 18.70 -12.59
N SER A 50 -3.59 18.96 -11.89
CA SER A 50 -3.49 20.04 -10.90
C SER A 50 -3.46 21.43 -11.55
N THR A 51 -2.95 21.56 -12.79
CA THR A 51 -3.03 22.83 -13.54
C THR A 51 -4.47 23.29 -13.83
N LEU A 52 -5.46 22.39 -13.78
CA LEU A 52 -6.88 22.71 -13.94
C LEU A 52 -7.53 23.21 -12.62
N LEU A 53 -6.86 23.06 -11.48
CA LEU A 53 -7.40 23.36 -10.14
C LEU A 53 -6.38 24.17 -9.31
N PRO A 54 -6.17 25.47 -9.59
CA PRO A 54 -5.19 26.28 -8.89
C PRO A 54 -5.57 26.52 -7.42
N GLY A 55 -4.57 26.45 -6.51
CA GLY A 55 -4.68 26.85 -5.10
C GLY A 55 -4.44 25.70 -4.10
N PRO A 56 -4.96 25.79 -2.85
CA PRO A 56 -4.73 24.79 -1.79
C PRO A 56 -5.18 23.37 -2.17
N ILE A 57 -6.07 23.26 -3.14
CA ILE A 57 -6.62 22.00 -3.67
C ILE A 57 -5.53 21.19 -4.37
N GLU A 58 -4.61 21.84 -5.10
CA GLU A 58 -3.47 21.18 -5.75
C GLU A 58 -2.57 20.47 -4.73
N THR A 59 -2.24 21.15 -3.63
CA THR A 59 -1.38 20.56 -2.58
C THR A 59 -2.05 19.35 -1.93
N ILE A 60 -3.37 19.42 -1.70
CA ILE A 60 -4.15 18.32 -1.11
C ILE A 60 -4.21 17.12 -2.06
N ILE A 61 -4.47 17.36 -3.35
CA ILE A 61 -4.54 16.29 -4.36
C ILE A 61 -3.17 15.61 -4.52
N GLY A 62 -2.08 16.38 -4.60
CA GLY A 62 -0.72 15.84 -4.69
C GLY A 62 -0.36 14.97 -3.47
N ALA A 63 -0.69 15.43 -2.26
CA ALA A 63 -0.46 14.67 -1.04
C ALA A 63 -1.28 13.36 -0.99
N LEU A 64 -2.57 13.42 -1.34
CA LEU A 64 -3.44 12.24 -1.38
C LEU A 64 -2.98 11.25 -2.45
N ALA A 65 -2.61 11.73 -3.63
CA ALA A 65 -2.13 10.89 -4.71
C ALA A 65 -0.84 10.16 -4.31
N GLY A 66 0.13 10.86 -3.74
CA GLY A 66 1.35 10.24 -3.21
C GLY A 66 1.07 9.20 -2.13
N LEU A 67 0.09 9.46 -1.26
CA LEU A 67 -0.33 8.53 -0.20
C LEU A 67 -0.95 7.24 -0.76
N PHE A 68 -1.88 7.36 -1.70
CA PHE A 68 -2.46 6.20 -2.36
C PHE A 68 -1.44 5.43 -3.19
N LEU A 69 -0.51 6.13 -3.84
CA LEU A 69 0.52 5.53 -4.66
C LEU A 69 1.50 4.70 -3.82
N GLY A 70 2.04 5.27 -2.74
CA GLY A 70 2.88 4.52 -1.81
C GLY A 70 2.15 3.30 -1.24
N LEU A 71 0.87 3.46 -0.90
CA LEU A 71 0.04 2.36 -0.41
C LEU A 71 -0.13 1.27 -1.47
N ILE A 72 -0.45 1.62 -2.72
CA ILE A 72 -0.60 0.66 -3.83
C ILE A 72 0.70 -0.12 -4.05
N LEU A 73 1.86 0.54 -4.01
CA LEU A 73 3.16 -0.14 -4.16
C LEU A 73 3.39 -1.16 -3.05
N VAL A 74 3.15 -0.79 -1.79
CA VAL A 74 3.27 -1.70 -0.64
C VAL A 74 2.28 -2.87 -0.72
N LEU A 75 1.10 -2.65 -1.30
CA LEU A 75 0.07 -3.67 -1.43
C LEU A 75 0.23 -4.56 -2.67
N ILE A 76 1.04 -4.16 -3.66
CA ILE A 76 1.22 -4.94 -4.90
C ILE A 76 2.51 -5.76 -4.88
N PHE A 77 3.59 -5.26 -4.30
CA PHE A 77 4.91 -5.92 -4.35
C PHE A 77 5.13 -6.85 -3.16
N PRO A 78 5.16 -8.18 -3.36
CA PRO A 78 5.45 -9.12 -2.28
C PRO A 78 6.93 -9.12 -1.91
N ILE A 79 7.24 -9.42 -0.64
CA ILE A 79 8.62 -9.48 -0.15
C ILE A 79 9.38 -10.59 -0.88
N HIS A 80 8.76 -11.75 -1.09
CA HIS A 80 9.41 -12.84 -1.82
C HIS A 80 9.76 -12.48 -3.26
N TRP A 81 8.94 -11.66 -3.92
CA TRP A 81 9.20 -11.18 -5.27
C TRP A 81 10.46 -10.30 -5.28
N CYS A 82 10.55 -9.36 -4.33
CA CYS A 82 11.75 -8.53 -4.18
C CYS A 82 13.00 -9.37 -3.93
N LEU A 83 12.91 -10.38 -3.07
CA LEU A 83 14.03 -11.29 -2.80
C LEU A 83 14.42 -12.15 -4.00
N THR A 84 13.49 -12.45 -4.89
CA THR A 84 13.74 -13.31 -6.07
C THR A 84 14.30 -12.50 -7.24
N TYR A 85 13.72 -11.33 -7.51
CA TYR A 85 13.99 -10.56 -8.73
C TYR A 85 14.91 -9.34 -8.52
N ARG A 86 15.01 -8.85 -7.28
CA ARG A 86 15.83 -7.69 -6.88
C ARG A 86 16.58 -7.94 -5.57
N PRO A 87 17.29 -9.08 -5.39
CA PRO A 87 17.98 -9.38 -4.13
C PRO A 87 19.09 -8.38 -3.78
N ASP A 88 19.60 -7.67 -4.78
CA ASP A 88 20.64 -6.65 -4.68
C ASP A 88 20.09 -5.27 -4.26
N ASP A 89 18.80 -5.00 -4.44
CA ASP A 89 18.17 -3.73 -4.06
C ASP A 89 17.64 -3.79 -2.62
N VAL A 90 18.57 -3.67 -1.67
CA VAL A 90 18.26 -3.65 -0.22
C VAL A 90 17.34 -2.48 0.14
N ILE A 91 17.43 -1.37 -0.59
CA ILE A 91 16.65 -0.16 -0.30
C ILE A 91 15.17 -0.42 -0.64
N LEU A 92 14.90 -1.10 -1.76
CA LEU A 92 13.56 -1.58 -2.11
C LEU A 92 12.98 -2.50 -1.02
N LEU A 93 13.75 -3.49 -0.58
CA LEU A 93 13.30 -4.44 0.45
C LEU A 93 12.92 -3.71 1.74
N ILE A 94 13.79 -2.79 2.20
CA ILE A 94 13.54 -1.98 3.38
C ILE A 94 12.25 -1.17 3.22
N SER A 95 11.96 -0.64 2.05
CA SER A 95 10.86 0.30 1.89
C SER A 95 9.51 -0.33 1.66
N ILE A 96 9.48 -1.61 1.31
CA ILE A 96 8.27 -2.43 1.34
C ILE A 96 8.00 -2.89 2.78
N ILE A 97 9.04 -3.31 3.52
CA ILE A 97 8.91 -3.86 4.87
C ILE A 97 8.67 -2.78 5.94
N LEU A 98 9.37 -1.65 5.84
CA LEU A 98 9.36 -0.60 6.86
C LEU A 98 7.96 -0.01 7.11
N PRO A 99 7.13 0.29 6.08
CA PRO A 99 5.74 0.71 6.29
C PRO A 99 4.94 -0.25 7.16
N TRP A 100 5.02 -1.56 6.89
CA TRP A 100 4.30 -2.57 7.66
C TRP A 100 4.77 -2.60 9.12
N ILE A 101 6.09 -2.60 9.35
CA ILE A 101 6.66 -2.56 10.69
C ILE A 101 6.22 -1.31 11.44
N LEU A 102 6.32 -0.14 10.82
CA LEU A 102 5.97 1.13 11.45
C LEU A 102 4.48 1.21 11.74
N ALA A 103 3.61 0.85 10.79
CA ALA A 103 2.17 0.85 10.98
C ALA A 103 1.74 -0.07 12.13
N CYS A 104 2.28 -1.30 12.15
CA CYS A 104 2.01 -2.27 13.21
C CYS A 104 2.56 -1.82 14.56
N SER A 105 3.73 -1.20 14.58
CA SER A 105 4.35 -0.68 15.81
C SER A 105 3.58 0.51 16.37
N MET A 106 3.18 1.46 15.53
CA MET A 106 2.42 2.64 15.92
C MET A 106 1.04 2.27 16.47
N ILE A 107 0.30 1.39 15.79
CA ILE A 107 -1.01 0.96 16.30
C ILE A 107 -0.86 0.19 17.63
N CYS A 108 0.21 -0.61 17.79
CA CYS A 108 0.47 -1.31 19.04
C CYS A 108 0.84 -0.35 20.17
N ALA A 109 1.63 0.69 19.89
CA ALA A 109 2.02 1.70 20.87
C ALA A 109 0.81 2.49 21.38
N ILE A 110 -0.12 2.87 20.50
CA ILE A 110 -1.31 3.66 20.86
C ILE A 110 -2.39 2.78 21.50
N ASN A 111 -2.49 1.52 21.08
CA ASN A 111 -3.49 0.61 21.61
C ASN A 111 -3.02 0.00 22.95
N ARG A 112 -3.45 0.61 24.06
CA ARG A 112 -3.16 0.19 25.45
C ARG A 112 -3.38 -1.30 25.77
N LYS A 113 -4.03 -2.10 24.92
CA LYS A 113 -4.19 -3.55 25.13
C LYS A 113 -3.26 -4.43 24.28
N CYS A 114 -2.35 -3.88 23.48
CA CYS A 114 -1.19 -4.59 22.93
C CYS A 114 -0.13 -4.83 24.02
N LYS A 115 -0.54 -5.43 25.14
CA LYS A 115 0.35 -5.75 26.28
C LYS A 115 0.96 -7.15 26.20
N SER A 116 0.73 -7.86 25.11
CA SER A 116 1.21 -9.24 24.92
C SER A 116 1.44 -9.50 23.43
N PRO A 117 2.47 -10.29 23.06
CA PRO A 117 2.79 -10.59 21.65
C PRO A 117 1.60 -11.10 20.84
N GLY A 118 0.81 -12.03 21.39
CA GLY A 118 -0.37 -12.57 20.69
C GLY A 118 -1.48 -11.54 20.41
N LYS A 119 -1.56 -10.44 21.18
CA LYS A 119 -2.51 -9.35 20.89
C LYS A 119 -1.96 -8.39 19.84
N ALA A 120 -0.64 -8.22 19.77
CA ALA A 120 0.02 -7.45 18.72
C ALA A 120 -0.19 -8.13 17.37
N ILE A 121 0.06 -9.45 17.27
CA ILE A 121 -0.17 -10.25 16.04
C ILE A 121 -1.63 -10.16 15.58
N ARG A 122 -2.61 -10.26 16.48
CA ARG A 122 -4.02 -10.11 16.10
C ARG A 122 -4.38 -8.70 15.62
N THR A 123 -3.66 -7.69 16.09
CA THR A 123 -3.86 -6.29 15.68
C THR A 123 -3.25 -6.04 14.31
N SER A 124 -2.03 -6.55 14.05
CA SER A 124 -1.43 -6.49 12.71
C SER A 124 -2.25 -7.28 11.69
N LEU A 125 -2.70 -8.49 12.05
CA LEU A 125 -3.57 -9.28 11.18
C LEU A 125 -4.89 -8.56 10.86
N ALA A 126 -5.46 -7.80 11.81
CA ALA A 126 -6.67 -7.02 11.55
C ALA A 126 -6.44 -5.88 10.54
N ILE A 127 -5.23 -5.29 10.51
CA ILE A 127 -4.85 -4.31 9.49
C ILE A 127 -4.74 -5.00 8.13
N GLY A 128 -3.99 -6.09 8.05
CA GLY A 128 -3.78 -6.85 6.82
C GLY A 128 -5.10 -7.34 6.23
N ILE A 129 -5.96 -7.98 7.03
CA ILE A 129 -7.29 -8.42 6.58
C ILE A 129 -8.14 -7.23 6.13
N GLY A 130 -8.06 -6.09 6.82
CA GLY A 130 -8.76 -4.87 6.43
C GLY A 130 -8.37 -4.43 5.02
N TYR A 131 -7.08 -4.37 4.73
CA TYR A 131 -6.58 -4.04 3.39
C TYR A 131 -6.90 -5.11 2.35
N LEU A 132 -6.85 -6.39 2.72
CA LEU A 132 -7.17 -7.48 1.81
C LEU A 132 -8.63 -7.37 1.34
N ILE A 133 -9.56 -7.12 2.28
CA ILE A 133 -10.98 -6.91 1.96
C ILE A 133 -11.14 -5.68 1.04
N LEU A 134 -10.49 -4.57 1.36
CA LEU A 134 -10.59 -3.35 0.56
C LEU A 134 -10.00 -3.51 -0.85
N ALA A 135 -8.82 -4.12 -0.96
CA ALA A 135 -8.13 -4.29 -2.23
C ALA A 135 -8.84 -5.31 -3.14
N LEU A 136 -9.27 -6.46 -2.59
CA LEU A 136 -10.05 -7.43 -3.36
C LEU A 136 -11.42 -6.87 -3.72
N GLY A 137 -12.09 -6.19 -2.80
CA GLY A 137 -13.35 -5.50 -3.07
C GLY A 137 -13.22 -4.46 -4.18
N ALA A 138 -12.18 -3.63 -4.13
CA ALA A 138 -11.89 -2.65 -5.18
C ALA A 138 -11.61 -3.33 -6.53
N TYR A 139 -10.83 -4.41 -6.56
CA TYR A 139 -10.56 -5.16 -7.78
C TYR A 139 -11.84 -5.75 -8.39
N PHE A 140 -12.71 -6.37 -7.60
CA PHE A 140 -13.98 -6.91 -8.10
C PHE A 140 -14.89 -5.81 -8.64
N LEU A 141 -14.97 -4.65 -7.96
CA LEU A 141 -15.76 -3.52 -8.43
C LEU A 141 -15.20 -2.91 -9.72
N LEU A 142 -13.87 -2.75 -9.82
CA LEU A 142 -13.21 -2.26 -11.03
C LEU A 142 -13.36 -3.26 -12.19
N GLY A 143 -13.37 -4.56 -11.90
CA GLY A 143 -13.62 -5.61 -12.88
C GLY A 143 -15.03 -5.59 -13.48
N MET A 144 -16.00 -4.91 -12.84
CA MET A 144 -17.33 -4.68 -13.43
C MET A 144 -17.32 -3.62 -14.54
N ILE A 145 -16.27 -2.78 -14.60
CA ILE A 145 -16.09 -1.81 -15.67
C ILE A 145 -15.40 -2.52 -16.84
N PRO A 146 -16.03 -2.58 -18.04
CA PRO A 146 -15.42 -3.20 -19.20
C PRO A 146 -14.01 -2.64 -19.45
N ILE A 147 -13.07 -3.51 -19.85
CA ILE A 147 -11.66 -3.17 -20.14
C ILE A 147 -10.79 -2.94 -18.89
N VAL A 148 -11.31 -2.32 -17.82
CA VAL A 148 -10.52 -1.92 -16.64
C VAL A 148 -9.93 -3.11 -15.89
N GLY A 149 -10.70 -4.18 -15.67
CA GLY A 149 -10.19 -5.38 -14.99
C GLY A 149 -8.98 -6.00 -15.70
N GLY A 150 -9.04 -6.11 -17.03
CA GLY A 150 -7.94 -6.64 -17.83
C GLY A 150 -6.71 -5.73 -17.85
N ILE A 151 -6.89 -4.40 -17.78
CA ILE A 151 -5.78 -3.45 -17.63
C ILE A 151 -5.09 -3.65 -16.27
N VAL A 152 -5.86 -3.78 -15.18
CA VAL A 152 -5.29 -3.96 -13.84
C VAL A 152 -4.51 -5.26 -13.74
N ASP A 153 -5.06 -6.36 -14.24
CA ASP A 153 -4.36 -7.64 -14.25
C ASP A 153 -3.12 -7.60 -15.16
N GLY A 154 -3.22 -7.00 -16.35
CA GLY A 154 -2.08 -6.86 -17.25
C GLY A 154 -0.95 -6.01 -16.66
N LEU A 155 -1.31 -4.92 -15.95
CA LEU A 155 -0.35 -4.06 -15.28
C LEU A 155 0.36 -4.80 -14.14
N VAL A 156 -0.38 -5.46 -13.25
CA VAL A 156 0.22 -6.15 -12.10
C VAL A 156 1.01 -7.38 -12.52
N LEU A 157 0.53 -8.12 -13.52
CA LEU A 157 1.28 -9.21 -14.11
C LEU A 157 2.60 -8.70 -14.73
N GLY A 158 2.57 -7.58 -15.43
CA GLY A 158 3.79 -6.98 -16.01
C GLY A 158 4.76 -6.43 -14.98
N LEU A 159 4.29 -6.06 -13.78
CA LEU A 159 5.12 -5.52 -12.70
C LEU A 159 5.67 -6.60 -11.76
N THR A 160 4.91 -7.65 -11.51
CA THR A 160 5.19 -8.63 -10.43
C THR A 160 5.24 -10.09 -10.90
N ASP A 161 5.01 -10.36 -12.18
CA ASP A 161 4.81 -11.71 -12.73
C ASP A 161 3.68 -12.52 -12.06
N LEU A 162 2.82 -11.86 -11.27
CA LEU A 162 1.71 -12.46 -10.54
C LEU A 162 0.38 -11.81 -10.95
N PRO A 163 -0.73 -12.58 -11.01
CA PRO A 163 -2.05 -11.99 -11.17
C PRO A 163 -2.40 -11.14 -9.93
N TYR A 164 -3.23 -10.10 -10.11
CA TYR A 164 -3.52 -9.10 -9.07
C TYR A 164 -3.86 -9.71 -7.71
N VAL A 165 -4.77 -10.70 -7.71
CA VAL A 165 -5.23 -11.35 -6.48
C VAL A 165 -4.08 -12.03 -5.73
N LEU A 166 -3.16 -12.69 -6.43
CA LEU A 166 -2.02 -13.36 -5.80
C LEU A 166 -0.98 -12.34 -5.33
N ALA A 167 -0.65 -11.35 -6.15
CA ALA A 167 0.28 -10.29 -5.80
C ALA A 167 -0.15 -9.59 -4.51
N VAL A 168 -1.41 -9.13 -4.45
CA VAL A 168 -1.94 -8.43 -3.27
C VAL A 168 -2.06 -9.34 -2.05
N SER A 169 -2.53 -10.58 -2.23
CA SER A 169 -2.68 -11.50 -1.10
C SER A 169 -1.33 -11.84 -0.48
N THR A 170 -0.32 -12.13 -1.30
CA THR A 170 1.03 -12.45 -0.83
C THR A 170 1.73 -11.24 -0.22
N ALA A 171 1.63 -10.05 -0.83
CA ALA A 171 2.18 -8.83 -0.26
C ALA A 171 1.61 -8.50 1.13
N ILE A 172 0.31 -8.68 1.33
CA ILE A 172 -0.36 -8.43 2.62
C ILE A 172 -0.05 -9.52 3.66
N ILE A 173 0.11 -10.78 3.26
CA ILE A 173 0.40 -11.88 4.18
C ILE A 173 1.87 -11.84 4.64
N GLU A 174 2.77 -11.36 3.77
CA GLU A 174 4.20 -11.27 4.04
C GLU A 174 4.60 -10.03 4.83
N GLY A 175 3.85 -8.93 4.68
CA GLY A 175 4.03 -7.68 5.44
C GLY A 175 3.65 -7.79 6.91
#